data_AF-A0A650AG58-F1
#
_entry.id   AF-A0A650AG58-F1
#
_cell.length_a   1.000
_cell.length_b   1.000
_cell.length_c   1.000
_cell.angle_alpha   90.00
_cell.angle_beta   90.00
_cell.angle_gamma   90.00
#
_symmetry.space_group_name_H-M   'P 1'
#
loop_
_entity.id
_entity.type
_entity.pdbx_description
1 polymer ?
#
loop_
_entity_poly.entity_id
_entity_poly.type
_entity_poly.pdbx_seq_one_letter_code
_entity_poly.pdbx_strand_id
1 'polypeptide(L)'
;MRIRINDGFLTFVRCLVFFCLSLGLTQLNLNLELLSTLLSFFSNADYSLVSLLVPFASWKEERGDHYRRHHLVVKHIQANKEVKIEILEKALCFDEYSQITEEHVALCLDIYNKRVSMPLPVPNTEHVLPFANLVGPEVTTENVPGCYLIKGPNTGRSIATGLENIESYVGQAKHLGNRVKDHAKKHDSTTKGFIESLKGKGTVELFIVKKDLIIPEGLSHKQFISLLEQYLIIKLKPTINKKLLATPGVMWSPETTKKHLEKVANPVYAYRKEADGKMVLIQIFPSTRAVGLSIEKGKSFFCNIISRTNGWYKDKLYFSDVELENAEKNILSLLEFIQIVKELASIKKKDPTRVRVRVTDIITGEVRIHDSMCSVATEIGIDHKGIRKKSDTSKLYKRRYMFEILD
;
A
#
# COMPACT_ATOMS: atom_id res chain seq x y z
N MET A 1 22.24 -14.10 45.74
CA MET A 1 22.40 -12.62 45.77
C MET A 1 22.08 -12.08 44.38
N ARG A 2 20.84 -11.60 44.15
CA ARG A 2 20.44 -11.01 42.85
C ARG A 2 20.95 -9.57 42.83
N ILE A 3 21.97 -9.29 42.01
CA ILE A 3 22.43 -7.92 41.76
C ILE A 3 21.31 -7.21 40.98
N ARG A 4 20.59 -6.29 41.63
CA ARG A 4 19.70 -5.36 40.95
C ARG A 4 20.57 -4.39 40.16
N ILE A 5 20.62 -4.57 38.84
CA ILE A 5 21.23 -3.58 37.95
C ILE A 5 20.25 -2.43 37.81
N ASN A 6 20.73 -1.23 38.16
CA ASN A 6 20.00 0.02 38.02
C ASN A 6 19.60 0.23 36.55
N ASP A 7 18.32 0.52 36.29
CA ASP A 7 17.79 0.86 34.95
C ASP A 7 18.56 2.01 34.27
N GLY A 8 19.20 2.86 35.07
CA GLY A 8 20.11 3.90 34.59
C GLY A 8 21.33 3.38 33.86
N PHE A 9 21.92 2.24 34.28
CA PHE A 9 23.08 1.65 33.62
C PHE A 9 22.70 1.06 32.25
N LEU A 10 21.57 0.36 32.18
CA LEU A 10 21.07 -0.21 30.93
C LEU A 10 20.68 0.89 29.93
N THR A 11 20.11 1.99 30.42
CA THR A 11 19.80 3.17 29.61
C THR A 11 21.06 3.88 29.13
N PHE A 12 22.09 3.99 29.97
CA PHE A 12 23.38 4.55 29.60
C PHE A 12 24.07 3.74 28.50
N VAL A 13 24.10 2.41 28.62
CA VAL A 13 24.65 1.51 27.58
C VAL A 13 23.87 1.63 26.27
N ARG A 14 22.52 1.71 26.32
CA ARG A 14 21.67 1.92 25.14
C ARG A 14 21.97 3.24 24.44
N CYS A 15 22.12 4.33 25.20
CA CYS A 15 22.46 5.64 24.65
C CYS A 15 23.87 5.65 24.08
N LEU A 16 24.83 5.00 24.72
CA LEU A 16 26.22 4.93 24.26
C LEU A 16 26.33 4.15 22.94
N VAL A 17 25.66 3.00 22.83
CA VAL A 17 25.61 2.22 21.58
C VAL A 17 24.92 3.02 20.47
N PHE A 18 23.80 3.69 20.78
CA PHE A 18 23.09 4.54 19.81
C PHE A 18 23.95 5.72 19.35
N PHE A 19 24.72 6.34 20.26
CA PHE A 19 25.61 7.45 19.98
C PHE A 19 26.82 7.03 19.12
N CYS A 20 27.46 5.90 19.43
CA CYS A 20 28.55 5.35 18.61
C CYS A 20 28.09 4.98 17.19
N LEU A 21 26.89 4.39 17.05
CA LEU A 21 26.31 4.03 15.75
C LEU A 21 25.88 5.25 14.92
N SER A 22 25.36 6.31 15.56
CA SER A 22 24.93 7.53 14.86
C SER A 22 26.10 8.41 14.41
N LEU A 23 27.28 8.27 15.04
CA LEU A 23 28.52 8.92 14.62
C LEU A 23 29.28 8.15 13.51
N GLY A 24 28.79 6.99 13.05
CA GLY A 24 29.45 6.21 12.00
C GLY A 24 30.76 5.56 12.45
N LEU A 25 30.99 5.44 13.76
CA LEU A 25 32.18 4.81 14.35
C LEU A 25 32.01 3.27 14.33
N THR A 26 31.96 2.67 13.15
CA THR A 26 31.84 1.21 12.97
C THR A 26 33.14 0.45 13.22
N GLN A 27 34.26 1.15 13.44
CA GLN A 27 35.59 0.55 13.70
C GLN A 27 36.02 0.58 15.17
N LEU A 28 35.07 0.56 16.11
CA LEU A 28 35.42 0.21 17.48
C LEU A 28 35.67 -1.29 17.53
N ASN A 29 36.95 -1.69 17.53
CA ASN A 29 37.43 -3.01 17.91
C ASN A 29 37.06 -3.27 19.38
N LEU A 30 35.77 -3.53 19.62
CA LEU A 30 35.27 -3.93 20.91
C LEU A 30 35.81 -5.33 21.18
N ASN A 31 36.66 -5.41 22.21
CA ASN A 31 37.30 -6.63 22.65
C ASN A 31 36.26 -7.77 22.76
N LEU A 32 36.54 -8.90 22.12
CA LEU A 32 35.64 -10.07 22.04
C LEU A 32 35.22 -10.59 23.43
N GLU A 33 36.04 -10.36 24.45
CA GLU A 33 35.69 -10.65 25.85
C GLU A 33 34.54 -9.78 26.39
N LEU A 34 34.41 -8.54 25.93
CA LEU A 34 33.32 -7.66 26.35
C LEU A 34 32.00 -8.07 25.68
N LEU A 35 32.07 -8.57 24.44
CA LEU A 35 30.94 -9.10 23.70
C LEU A 35 30.46 -10.44 24.27
N SER A 36 31.38 -11.32 24.68
CA SER A 36 31.04 -12.60 25.32
C SER A 36 30.41 -12.38 26.69
N THR A 37 30.90 -11.40 27.46
CA THR A 37 30.32 -11.01 28.75
C THR A 37 28.91 -10.45 28.57
N LEU A 38 28.67 -9.62 27.54
CA LEU A 38 27.34 -9.13 27.18
C LEU A 38 26.40 -10.26 26.72
N LEU A 39 26.86 -11.18 25.87
CA LEU A 39 26.08 -12.33 25.42
C LEU A 39 25.72 -13.28 26.57
N SER A 40 26.61 -13.51 27.53
CA SER A 40 26.29 -14.23 28.78
C SER A 40 25.32 -13.46 29.70
N PHE A 41 25.23 -12.15 29.53
CA PHE A 41 24.26 -11.30 30.22
C PHE A 41 22.86 -11.43 29.60
N PHE A 42 22.80 -11.62 28.28
CA PHE A 42 21.56 -11.76 27.50
C PHE A 42 21.04 -13.20 27.38
N SER A 43 21.82 -14.21 27.76
CA SER A 43 21.35 -15.62 27.77
C SER A 43 20.21 -15.88 28.76
N ASN A 44 19.93 -14.95 29.68
CA ASN A 44 18.77 -14.97 30.59
C ASN A 44 17.68 -13.96 30.21
N ALA A 45 17.78 -13.27 29.07
CA ALA A 45 16.81 -12.29 28.61
C ALA A 45 16.00 -12.81 27.42
N ASP A 46 14.70 -12.54 27.47
CA ASP A 46 13.68 -12.93 26.50
C ASP A 46 14.12 -12.63 25.04
N TYR A 47 13.98 -13.62 24.15
CA TYR A 47 14.44 -13.62 22.74
C TYR A 47 13.90 -12.47 21.87
N SER A 48 12.97 -11.66 22.41
CA SER A 48 12.44 -10.46 21.76
C SER A 48 13.51 -9.37 21.51
N LEU A 49 14.56 -9.28 22.35
CA LEU A 49 15.59 -8.25 22.22
C LEU A 49 16.63 -8.53 21.12
N VAL A 50 16.88 -9.81 20.79
CA VAL A 50 17.77 -10.18 19.67
C VAL A 50 17.16 -9.82 18.32
N SER A 51 15.82 -9.81 18.21
CA SER A 51 15.10 -9.39 17.00
C SER A 51 15.22 -7.90 16.67
N LEU A 52 15.61 -7.06 17.65
CA LEU A 52 15.85 -5.62 17.47
C LEU A 52 17.27 -5.31 16.95
N LEU A 53 18.17 -6.30 16.92
CA LEU A 53 19.53 -6.20 16.40
C LEU A 53 19.69 -6.83 15.02
N VAL A 54 18.61 -7.08 14.27
CA VAL A 54 18.73 -7.28 12.82
C VAL A 54 19.44 -6.04 12.26
N PRO A 55 20.64 -6.18 11.67
CA PRO A 55 21.53 -5.06 11.51
C PRO A 55 20.95 -4.05 10.52
N PHE A 56 20.72 -2.82 10.97
CA PHE A 56 20.36 -1.68 10.09
C PHE A 56 21.33 -1.49 8.91
N ALA A 57 22.54 -2.06 8.98
CA ALA A 57 23.49 -2.16 7.88
C ALA A 57 22.97 -3.04 6.73
N SER A 58 22.40 -4.22 7.02
CA SER A 58 21.84 -5.11 5.97
C SER A 58 20.68 -4.45 5.23
N TRP A 59 19.84 -3.68 5.93
CA TRP A 59 18.74 -2.93 5.30
C TRP A 59 19.20 -1.79 4.39
N LYS A 60 20.33 -1.13 4.70
CA LYS A 60 20.92 -0.10 3.83
C LYS A 60 21.60 -0.74 2.62
N GLU A 61 22.30 -1.86 2.82
CA GLU A 61 22.94 -2.63 1.75
C GLU A 61 21.92 -3.25 0.80
N GLU A 62 20.86 -3.89 1.30
CA GLU A 62 19.76 -4.45 0.50
C GLU A 62 19.04 -3.38 -0.33
N ARG A 63 18.80 -2.19 0.24
CA ARG A 63 18.24 -1.04 -0.51
C ARG A 63 19.23 -0.53 -1.57
N GLY A 64 20.52 -0.49 -1.24
CA GLY A 64 21.59 -0.16 -2.17
C GLY A 64 21.63 -1.13 -3.33
N ASP A 65 21.56 -2.43 -3.06
CA ASP A 65 21.56 -3.51 -4.05
C ASP A 65 20.34 -3.49 -4.95
N HIS A 66 19.17 -3.31 -4.36
CA HIS A 66 17.96 -3.12 -5.15
C HIS A 66 18.08 -1.89 -6.09
N TYR A 67 18.63 -0.77 -5.59
CA TYR A 67 18.84 0.42 -6.42
C TYR A 67 19.87 0.18 -7.54
N ARG A 68 20.99 -0.48 -7.23
CA ARG A 68 22.04 -0.87 -8.19
C ARG A 68 21.49 -1.75 -9.30
N ARG A 69 20.76 -2.81 -8.95
CA ARG A 69 20.13 -3.74 -9.89
C ARG A 69 19.09 -3.06 -10.77
N HIS A 70 18.28 -2.19 -10.17
CA HIS A 70 17.31 -1.39 -10.93
C HIS A 70 18.00 -0.49 -11.96
N HIS A 71 19.08 0.21 -11.58
CA HIS A 71 19.84 1.04 -12.50
C HIS A 71 20.54 0.25 -13.60
N LEU A 72 20.99 -0.96 -13.30
CA LEU A 72 21.54 -1.87 -14.30
C LEU A 72 20.49 -2.19 -15.39
N VAL A 73 19.26 -2.53 -14.98
CA VAL A 73 18.15 -2.78 -15.93
C VAL A 73 17.78 -1.52 -16.70
N VAL A 74 17.69 -0.36 -16.04
CA VAL A 74 17.42 0.94 -16.69
C VAL A 74 18.46 1.23 -17.79
N LYS A 75 19.75 1.14 -17.45
CA LYS A 75 20.84 1.38 -18.42
C LYS A 75 20.79 0.40 -19.59
N HIS A 76 20.49 -0.87 -19.32
CA HIS A 76 20.36 -1.89 -20.36
C HIS A 76 19.22 -1.58 -21.34
N ILE A 77 18.06 -1.18 -20.81
CA ILE A 77 16.89 -0.78 -21.62
C ILE A 77 17.18 0.51 -22.41
N GLN A 78 17.78 1.52 -21.78
CA GLN A 78 18.16 2.78 -22.45
C GLN A 78 19.14 2.57 -23.59
N ALA A 79 20.06 1.60 -23.44
CA ALA A 79 20.98 1.21 -24.50
C ALA A 79 20.32 0.38 -25.61
N ASN A 80 19.00 0.18 -25.56
CA ASN A 80 18.22 -0.58 -26.54
C ASN A 80 18.74 -2.01 -26.78
N LYS A 81 19.33 -2.63 -25.76
CA LYS A 81 19.94 -3.97 -25.88
C LYS A 81 18.89 -5.08 -25.81
N GLU A 82 19.18 -6.19 -26.47
CA GLU A 82 18.38 -7.42 -26.36
C GLU A 82 18.46 -8.03 -24.96
N VAL A 83 17.52 -8.91 -24.64
CA VAL A 83 17.52 -9.62 -23.35
C VAL A 83 18.71 -10.58 -23.29
N LYS A 84 19.51 -10.50 -22.23
CA LYS A 84 20.68 -11.37 -22.00
C LYS A 84 20.57 -12.05 -20.64
N ILE A 85 20.97 -13.32 -20.56
CA ILE A 85 20.99 -14.10 -19.31
C ILE A 85 21.73 -13.35 -18.20
N GLU A 86 22.94 -12.85 -18.48
CA GLU A 86 23.75 -12.11 -17.50
C GLU A 86 23.01 -10.94 -16.82
N ILE A 87 22.12 -10.28 -17.56
CA ILE A 87 21.33 -9.16 -17.03
C ILE A 87 20.15 -9.66 -16.22
N LEU A 88 19.52 -10.76 -16.64
CA LEU A 88 18.44 -11.41 -15.90
C LEU A 88 18.95 -11.93 -14.55
N GLU A 89 20.10 -12.61 -14.53
CA GLU A 89 20.75 -13.11 -13.31
C GLU A 89 21.10 -11.97 -12.36
N LYS A 90 21.76 -10.92 -12.85
CA LYS A 90 22.11 -9.75 -12.03
C LYS A 90 20.88 -8.99 -11.52
N ALA A 91 19.79 -8.95 -12.27
CA ALA A 91 18.57 -8.27 -11.87
C ALA A 91 17.81 -9.06 -10.79
N LEU A 92 17.59 -10.36 -11.01
CA LEU A 92 16.77 -11.21 -10.16
C LEU A 92 17.53 -11.66 -8.91
N CYS A 93 18.82 -11.94 -9.03
CA CYS A 93 19.69 -12.37 -7.94
C CYS A 93 19.05 -13.52 -7.15
N PHE A 94 18.68 -14.60 -7.86
CA PHE A 94 18.22 -15.82 -7.19
C PHE A 94 19.34 -16.43 -6.34
N ASP A 95 18.98 -17.38 -5.48
CA ASP A 95 19.96 -18.12 -4.68
C ASP A 95 20.96 -18.91 -5.54
N GLU A 96 22.06 -19.33 -4.94
CA GLU A 96 23.18 -19.99 -5.61
C GLU A 96 22.81 -21.30 -6.33
N TYR A 97 21.68 -21.90 -5.97
CA TYR A 97 21.15 -23.13 -6.56
C TYR A 97 20.21 -22.86 -7.74
N SER A 98 19.85 -21.59 -7.99
CA SER A 98 18.87 -21.18 -8.99
C SER A 98 19.53 -20.48 -10.16
N GLN A 99 19.96 -21.26 -11.16
CA GLN A 99 20.66 -20.74 -12.33
C GLN A 99 19.69 -20.52 -13.51
N ILE A 100 19.86 -19.40 -14.21
CA ILE A 100 19.08 -19.08 -15.41
C ILE A 100 19.85 -19.63 -16.61
N THR A 101 19.18 -20.45 -17.41
CA THR A 101 19.79 -21.11 -18.59
C THR A 101 19.16 -20.62 -19.89
N GLU A 102 19.79 -20.93 -21.02
CA GLU A 102 19.24 -20.62 -22.36
C GLU A 102 17.88 -21.28 -22.60
N GLU A 103 17.66 -22.48 -22.04
CA GLU A 103 16.37 -23.18 -22.11
C GLU A 103 15.26 -22.39 -21.41
N HIS A 104 15.56 -21.77 -20.28
CA HIS A 104 14.60 -20.90 -19.59
C HIS A 104 14.25 -19.66 -20.41
N VAL A 105 15.24 -19.05 -21.08
CA VAL A 105 15.02 -17.88 -21.95
C VAL A 105 14.24 -18.28 -23.21
N ALA A 106 14.54 -19.44 -23.79
CA ALA A 106 13.79 -20.01 -24.91
C ALA A 106 12.32 -20.27 -24.52
N LEU A 107 12.06 -20.78 -23.32
CA LEU A 107 10.70 -20.96 -22.82
C LEU A 107 9.99 -19.61 -22.60
N CYS A 108 10.68 -18.58 -22.10
CA CYS A 108 10.12 -17.22 -22.02
C CYS A 108 9.73 -16.68 -23.40
N LEU A 109 10.57 -16.91 -24.42
CA LEU A 109 10.29 -16.51 -25.80
C LEU A 109 9.11 -17.28 -26.38
N ASP A 110 9.01 -18.59 -26.13
CA ASP A 110 7.87 -19.42 -26.56
C ASP A 110 6.55 -18.90 -25.96
N ILE A 111 6.52 -18.64 -24.65
CA ILE A 111 5.35 -18.06 -23.97
C ILE A 111 5.02 -16.67 -24.51
N TYR A 112 6.04 -15.84 -24.78
CA TYR A 112 5.85 -14.54 -25.40
C TYR A 112 5.21 -14.65 -26.78
N ASN A 113 5.64 -15.60 -27.60
CA ASN A 113 5.08 -15.83 -28.94
C ASN A 113 3.66 -16.39 -28.89
N LYS A 114 3.33 -17.21 -27.88
CA LYS A 114 2.00 -17.82 -27.66
C LYS A 114 1.04 -16.95 -26.85
N ARG A 115 1.41 -15.71 -26.53
CA ARG A 115 0.58 -14.80 -25.71
C ARG A 115 -0.80 -14.60 -26.32
N VAL A 116 -1.81 -14.45 -25.47
CA VAL A 116 -3.20 -14.18 -25.90
C VAL A 116 -3.48 -12.70 -25.74
N SER A 117 -3.96 -12.03 -26.78
CA SER A 117 -4.35 -10.62 -26.74
C SER A 117 -5.87 -10.47 -26.77
N MET A 118 -6.41 -9.60 -25.92
CA MET A 118 -7.83 -9.30 -25.86
C MET A 118 -8.10 -7.89 -25.32
N PRO A 119 -9.31 -7.35 -25.48
CA PRO A 119 -9.69 -6.10 -24.84
C PRO A 119 -9.53 -6.18 -23.31
N LEU A 120 -9.15 -5.07 -22.67
CA LEU A 120 -9.08 -5.00 -21.22
C LEU A 120 -10.49 -5.23 -20.61
N PRO A 121 -10.66 -6.13 -19.62
CA PRO A 121 -11.97 -6.51 -19.09
C PRO A 121 -12.53 -5.44 -18.14
N VAL A 122 -12.88 -4.27 -18.69
CA VAL A 122 -13.51 -3.18 -17.94
C VAL A 122 -14.87 -3.65 -17.39
N PRO A 123 -15.22 -3.33 -16.13
CA PRO A 123 -16.49 -3.75 -15.55
C PRO A 123 -17.70 -3.38 -16.41
N ASN A 124 -18.71 -4.25 -16.42
CA ASN A 124 -19.96 -4.07 -17.16
C ASN A 124 -19.78 -3.95 -18.69
N THR A 125 -18.76 -4.60 -19.25
CA THR A 125 -18.56 -4.73 -20.70
C THR A 125 -18.64 -6.19 -21.12
N GLU A 126 -18.93 -6.44 -22.40
CA GLU A 126 -18.97 -7.78 -23.01
C GLU A 126 -17.62 -8.52 -22.90
N HIS A 127 -16.51 -7.80 -22.69
CA HIS A 127 -15.16 -8.34 -22.60
C HIS A 127 -14.89 -9.10 -21.30
N VAL A 128 -15.73 -8.93 -20.26
CA VAL A 128 -15.50 -9.53 -18.94
C VAL A 128 -15.65 -11.06 -18.95
N LEU A 129 -16.66 -11.58 -19.66
CA LEU A 129 -16.94 -13.02 -19.69
C LEU A 129 -15.88 -13.81 -20.47
N PRO A 130 -15.50 -13.44 -21.71
CA PRO A 130 -14.43 -14.13 -22.44
C PRO A 130 -13.11 -14.15 -21.66
N PHE A 131 -12.78 -13.03 -21.00
CA PHE A 131 -11.59 -12.94 -20.16
C PHE A 131 -11.67 -13.91 -18.96
N ALA A 132 -12.81 -13.94 -18.25
CA ALA A 132 -13.00 -14.83 -17.10
C ALA A 132 -12.96 -16.32 -17.48
N ASN A 133 -13.45 -16.69 -18.67
CA ASN A 133 -13.38 -18.06 -19.16
C ASN A 133 -11.95 -18.53 -19.42
N LEU A 134 -11.04 -17.61 -19.78
CA LEU A 134 -9.65 -17.95 -20.08
C LEU A 134 -8.78 -18.06 -18.82
N VAL A 135 -8.92 -17.14 -17.86
CA VAL A 135 -8.02 -17.01 -16.70
C VAL A 135 -8.71 -17.20 -15.33
N GLY A 136 -9.94 -17.71 -15.36
CA GLY A 136 -10.77 -17.95 -14.19
C GLY A 136 -11.59 -16.71 -13.76
N PRO A 137 -12.73 -16.92 -13.07
CA PRO A 137 -13.50 -15.85 -12.46
C PRO A 137 -12.71 -15.15 -11.35
N GLU A 138 -13.18 -14.01 -10.86
CA GLU A 138 -12.46 -13.22 -9.85
C GLU A 138 -12.38 -13.89 -8.47
N VAL A 139 -13.35 -14.77 -8.18
CA VAL A 139 -13.49 -15.48 -6.91
C VAL A 139 -13.46 -16.97 -7.21
N THR A 140 -12.27 -17.54 -7.31
CA THR A 140 -12.06 -18.99 -7.45
C THR A 140 -10.80 -19.44 -6.72
N THR A 141 -10.76 -20.72 -6.35
CA THR A 141 -9.57 -21.41 -5.84
C THR A 141 -8.63 -21.85 -6.97
N GLU A 142 -9.15 -21.97 -8.19
CA GLU A 142 -8.40 -22.31 -9.39
C GLU A 142 -7.68 -21.10 -9.96
N ASN A 143 -6.44 -20.93 -9.51
CA ASN A 143 -5.59 -19.83 -9.92
C ASN A 143 -4.86 -20.15 -11.23
N VAL A 144 -5.03 -19.29 -12.25
CA VAL A 144 -4.22 -19.30 -13.47
C VAL A 144 -3.05 -18.30 -13.32
N PRO A 145 -1.81 -18.79 -13.15
CA PRO A 145 -0.65 -17.92 -12.94
C PRO A 145 -0.01 -17.46 -14.25
N GLY A 146 0.77 -16.39 -14.17
CA GLY A 146 1.58 -15.90 -15.28
C GLY A 146 1.85 -14.40 -15.21
N CYS A 147 2.14 -13.82 -16.37
CA CYS A 147 2.33 -12.38 -16.54
C CYS A 147 1.24 -11.77 -17.42
N TYR A 148 1.12 -10.44 -17.37
CA TYR A 148 0.23 -9.66 -18.22
C TYR A 148 0.90 -8.35 -18.64
N LEU A 149 0.51 -7.87 -19.82
CA LEU A 149 0.83 -6.54 -20.33
C LEU A 149 -0.50 -5.80 -20.56
N ILE A 150 -0.72 -4.71 -19.85
CA ILE A 150 -1.81 -3.77 -20.19
C ILE A 150 -1.21 -2.68 -21.06
N LYS A 151 -1.78 -2.45 -22.24
CA LYS A 151 -1.29 -1.42 -23.17
C LYS A 151 -2.42 -0.55 -23.71
N GLY A 152 -2.09 0.73 -23.91
CA GLY A 152 -2.96 1.72 -24.52
C GLY A 152 -2.69 1.94 -26.00
N PRO A 153 -3.53 2.75 -26.67
CA PRO A 153 -3.29 3.18 -28.05
C PRO A 153 -2.29 4.33 -28.15
N ASN A 154 -1.96 4.98 -27.03
CA ASN A 154 -1.12 6.17 -27.00
C ASN A 154 0.36 5.81 -26.79
N THR A 155 1.24 6.70 -27.22
CA THR A 155 2.64 6.72 -26.81
C THR A 155 2.81 7.56 -25.54
N GLY A 156 3.72 7.16 -24.68
CA GLY A 156 4.09 7.91 -23.49
C GLY A 156 5.57 7.76 -23.19
N ARG A 157 6.08 8.62 -22.31
CA ARG A 157 7.48 8.62 -21.89
C ARG A 157 7.65 7.89 -20.56
N SER A 158 8.52 6.88 -20.53
CA SER A 158 8.82 6.15 -19.30
C SER A 158 9.44 7.06 -18.25
N ILE A 159 8.89 7.06 -17.04
CA ILE A 159 9.48 7.79 -15.91
C ILE A 159 10.79 7.14 -15.46
N ALA A 160 10.91 5.82 -15.63
CA ALA A 160 12.08 5.06 -15.18
C ALA A 160 13.25 5.17 -16.18
N THR A 161 12.98 5.12 -17.49
CA THR A 161 14.03 5.07 -18.52
C THR A 161 14.11 6.34 -19.38
N GLY A 162 13.09 7.19 -19.37
CA GLY A 162 13.00 8.37 -20.22
C GLY A 162 12.71 8.06 -21.70
N LEU A 163 12.56 6.79 -22.08
CA LEU A 163 12.24 6.36 -23.45
C LEU A 163 10.77 6.60 -23.78
N GLU A 164 10.49 7.00 -25.02
CA GLU A 164 9.13 7.07 -25.57
C GLU A 164 8.77 5.73 -26.21
N ASN A 165 7.62 5.19 -25.83
CA ASN A 165 7.09 3.92 -26.33
C ASN A 165 5.57 3.89 -26.12
N ILE A 166 4.88 2.84 -26.60
CA ILE A 166 3.46 2.63 -26.31
C ILE A 166 3.23 2.61 -24.79
N GLU A 167 2.23 3.36 -24.33
CA GLU A 167 1.82 3.39 -22.94
C GLU A 167 1.44 1.99 -22.48
N SER A 168 2.27 1.44 -21.59
CA SER A 168 2.12 0.04 -21.19
C SER A 168 2.65 -0.26 -19.81
N TYR A 169 2.04 -1.25 -19.19
CA TYR A 169 2.36 -1.76 -17.86
C TYR A 169 2.51 -3.28 -17.92
N VAL A 170 3.63 -3.80 -17.44
CA VAL A 170 3.87 -5.24 -17.26
C VAL A 170 3.72 -5.58 -15.78
N GLY A 171 3.08 -6.70 -15.49
CA GLY A 171 3.05 -7.27 -14.15
C GLY A 171 2.88 -8.79 -14.15
N GLN A 172 3.16 -9.42 -13.01
CA GLN A 172 2.86 -10.83 -12.76
C GLN A 172 1.72 -11.05 -11.76
N ALA A 173 1.10 -12.23 -11.79
CA ALA A 173 0.15 -12.66 -10.79
C ALA A 173 0.08 -14.20 -10.67
N LYS A 174 -0.23 -14.69 -9.46
CA LYS A 174 -0.67 -16.07 -9.26
C LYS A 174 -2.06 -16.32 -9.86
N HIS A 175 -2.91 -15.30 -9.86
CA HIS A 175 -4.25 -15.32 -10.43
C HIS A 175 -4.41 -14.13 -11.39
N LEU A 176 -4.16 -14.37 -12.67
CA LEU A 176 -4.27 -13.36 -13.73
C LEU A 176 -5.68 -12.75 -13.77
N GLY A 177 -6.71 -13.60 -13.67
CA GLY A 177 -8.12 -13.19 -13.65
C GLY A 177 -8.45 -12.10 -12.63
N ASN A 178 -8.10 -12.33 -11.37
CA ASN A 178 -8.32 -11.36 -10.31
C ASN A 178 -7.46 -10.10 -10.50
N ARG A 179 -6.15 -10.26 -10.73
CA ARG A 179 -5.22 -9.13 -10.75
C ARG A 179 -5.49 -8.14 -11.89
N VAL A 180 -5.77 -8.64 -13.10
CA VAL A 180 -6.08 -7.76 -14.24
C VAL A 180 -7.43 -7.06 -14.05
N LYS A 181 -8.43 -7.74 -13.48
CA LYS A 181 -9.72 -7.10 -13.13
C LYS A 181 -9.54 -6.01 -12.08
N ASP A 182 -8.67 -6.19 -11.09
CA ASP A 182 -8.31 -5.15 -10.12
C ASP A 182 -7.75 -3.88 -10.79
N HIS A 183 -6.87 -4.06 -11.79
CA HIS A 183 -6.38 -2.96 -12.62
C HIS A 183 -7.52 -2.32 -13.42
N ALA A 184 -8.34 -3.12 -14.13
CA ALA A 184 -9.46 -2.64 -14.94
C ALA A 184 -10.52 -1.88 -14.11
N LYS A 185 -10.73 -2.28 -12.84
CA LYS A 185 -11.58 -1.59 -11.85
C LYS A 185 -10.94 -0.36 -11.23
N LYS A 186 -9.72 0.01 -11.64
CA LYS A 186 -8.98 1.18 -11.14
C LYS A 186 -8.71 1.11 -9.63
N HIS A 187 -8.59 -0.11 -9.10
CA HIS A 187 -8.34 -0.31 -7.67
C HIS A 187 -6.86 -0.18 -7.30
N ASP A 188 -5.97 -0.47 -8.25
CA ASP A 188 -4.53 -0.34 -8.07
C ASP A 188 -4.07 1.10 -8.30
N SER A 189 -3.52 1.74 -7.27
CA SER A 189 -3.07 3.13 -7.32
C SER A 189 -1.92 3.37 -8.29
N THR A 190 -1.14 2.34 -8.62
CA THR A 190 0.01 2.45 -9.54
C THR A 190 -0.45 2.69 -10.97
N THR A 191 -1.57 2.07 -11.35
CA THR A 191 -2.06 2.03 -12.73
C THR A 191 -3.36 2.80 -12.92
N LYS A 192 -4.06 3.21 -11.85
CA LYS A 192 -5.36 3.90 -11.92
C LYS A 192 -5.41 5.02 -12.97
N GLY A 193 -4.46 5.97 -12.91
CA GLY A 193 -4.44 7.10 -13.84
C GLY A 193 -4.19 6.68 -15.29
N PHE A 194 -3.34 5.67 -15.50
CA PHE A 194 -3.12 5.07 -16.81
C PHE A 194 -4.40 4.39 -17.32
N ILE A 195 -5.05 3.54 -16.53
CA ILE A 195 -6.30 2.87 -16.94
C ILE A 195 -7.41 3.89 -17.25
N GLU A 196 -7.47 5.01 -16.52
CA GLU A 196 -8.39 6.12 -16.81
C GLU A 196 -8.07 6.81 -18.15
N SER A 197 -6.79 7.01 -18.49
CA SER A 197 -6.38 7.63 -19.76
C SER A 197 -6.73 6.78 -20.99
N LEU A 198 -6.86 5.46 -20.82
CA LEU A 198 -7.22 4.54 -21.91
C LEU A 198 -8.64 4.74 -22.46
N LYS A 199 -9.54 5.39 -21.70
CA LYS A 199 -10.94 5.65 -22.10
C LYS A 199 -11.66 4.40 -22.67
N GLY A 200 -11.43 3.24 -22.06
CA GLY A 200 -12.03 1.97 -22.48
C GLY A 200 -11.40 1.29 -23.71
N LYS A 201 -10.38 1.89 -24.33
CA LYS A 201 -9.67 1.34 -25.51
C LYS A 201 -8.41 0.54 -25.15
N GLY A 202 -8.29 0.11 -23.90
CA GLY A 202 -7.15 -0.67 -23.43
C GLY A 202 -7.17 -2.10 -23.94
N THR A 203 -6.01 -2.67 -24.16
CA THR A 203 -5.85 -4.11 -24.43
C THR A 203 -5.00 -4.76 -23.35
N VAL A 204 -5.21 -6.06 -23.13
CA VAL A 204 -4.38 -6.88 -22.27
C VAL A 204 -3.79 -8.03 -23.09
N GLU A 205 -2.49 -8.26 -22.94
CA GLU A 205 -1.84 -9.49 -23.40
C GLU A 205 -1.52 -10.37 -22.19
N LEU A 206 -1.81 -11.66 -22.30
CA LEU A 206 -1.68 -12.64 -21.23
C LEU A 206 -0.59 -13.65 -21.58
N PHE A 207 0.33 -13.84 -20.65
CA PHE A 207 1.45 -14.76 -20.72
C PHE A 207 1.24 -15.86 -19.68
N ILE A 208 0.46 -16.87 -20.05
CA ILE A 208 -0.05 -17.88 -19.12
C ILE A 208 1.03 -18.93 -18.83
N VAL A 209 1.31 -19.16 -17.56
CA VAL A 209 2.19 -20.23 -17.07
C VAL A 209 1.30 -21.25 -16.39
N LYS A 210 0.90 -22.29 -17.11
CA LYS A 210 0.03 -23.33 -16.54
C LYS A 210 0.80 -24.15 -15.49
N LYS A 211 0.08 -24.78 -14.56
CA LYS A 211 0.69 -25.58 -13.47
C LYS A 211 1.38 -26.85 -13.97
N ASP A 212 0.94 -27.37 -15.12
CA ASP A 212 1.47 -28.54 -15.81
C ASP A 212 2.60 -28.18 -16.79
N LEU A 213 2.96 -26.90 -16.90
CA LEU A 213 4.09 -26.48 -17.74
C LEU A 213 5.39 -27.06 -17.17
N ILE A 214 6.12 -27.79 -18.00
CA ILE A 214 7.44 -28.30 -17.66
C ILE A 214 8.43 -27.13 -17.74
N ILE A 215 8.92 -26.71 -16.58
CA ILE A 215 9.97 -25.69 -16.45
C ILE A 215 11.31 -26.43 -16.42
N PRO A 216 12.33 -25.97 -17.18
CA PRO A 216 13.67 -26.55 -17.11
C PRO A 216 14.19 -26.61 -15.67
N GLU A 217 15.12 -27.54 -15.43
CA GLU A 217 15.66 -27.76 -14.09
C GLU A 217 16.39 -26.52 -13.57
N GLY A 218 16.35 -26.30 -12.25
CA GLY A 218 17.04 -25.19 -11.59
C GLY A 218 16.13 -24.02 -11.19
N LEU A 219 14.90 -23.91 -11.70
CA LEU A 219 13.96 -22.87 -11.25
C LEU A 219 12.61 -23.44 -10.79
N SER A 220 12.12 -22.96 -9.65
CA SER A 220 10.73 -23.17 -9.25
C SER A 220 9.77 -22.40 -10.17
N HIS A 221 8.50 -22.83 -10.21
CA HIS A 221 7.42 -22.10 -10.91
C HIS A 221 7.35 -20.60 -10.55
N LYS A 222 7.54 -20.27 -9.28
CA LYS A 222 7.50 -18.87 -8.80
C LYS A 222 8.70 -18.06 -9.30
N GLN A 223 9.88 -18.65 -9.29
CA GLN A 223 11.09 -18.02 -9.82
C GLN A 223 10.97 -17.84 -11.33
N PHE A 224 10.46 -18.85 -12.05
CA PHE A 224 10.24 -18.74 -13.49
C PHE A 224 9.23 -17.64 -13.86
N ILE A 225 8.14 -17.46 -13.13
CA ILE A 225 7.21 -16.34 -13.37
C ILE A 225 7.91 -14.99 -13.16
N SER A 226 8.80 -14.88 -12.15
CA SER A 226 9.59 -13.66 -11.92
C SER A 226 10.62 -13.45 -13.04
N LEU A 227 11.23 -14.52 -13.55
CA LEU A 227 12.09 -14.50 -14.73
C LEU A 227 11.32 -14.00 -15.96
N LEU A 228 10.13 -14.53 -16.21
CA LEU A 228 9.26 -14.12 -17.31
C LEU A 228 8.87 -12.64 -17.21
N GLU A 229 8.49 -12.16 -16.02
CA GLU A 229 8.20 -10.73 -15.82
C GLU A 229 9.42 -9.86 -16.14
N GLN A 230 10.61 -10.24 -15.65
CA GLN A 230 11.85 -9.50 -15.90
C GLN A 230 12.23 -9.50 -17.39
N TYR A 231 12.08 -10.64 -18.06
CA TYR A 231 12.25 -10.80 -19.50
C TYR A 231 11.34 -9.84 -20.27
N LEU A 232 10.05 -9.82 -19.93
CA LEU A 232 9.05 -8.95 -20.56
C LEU A 232 9.33 -7.46 -20.33
N ILE A 233 9.76 -7.07 -19.12
CA ILE A 233 10.15 -5.67 -18.84
C ILE A 233 11.28 -5.21 -19.76
N ILE A 234 12.31 -6.03 -19.96
CA ILE A 234 13.45 -5.68 -20.81
C ILE A 234 13.03 -5.70 -22.29
N LYS A 235 12.30 -6.73 -22.72
CA LYS A 235 11.88 -6.92 -24.12
C LYS A 235 10.89 -5.84 -24.58
N LEU A 236 9.87 -5.54 -23.77
CA LEU A 236 8.75 -4.68 -24.13
C LEU A 236 8.93 -3.22 -23.72
N LYS A 237 9.82 -2.94 -22.74
CA LYS A 237 10.18 -1.59 -22.29
C LYS A 237 8.93 -0.78 -21.88
N PRO A 238 8.18 -1.25 -20.86
CA PRO A 238 6.96 -0.60 -20.45
C PRO A 238 7.22 0.81 -19.89
N THR A 239 6.29 1.72 -20.13
CA THR A 239 6.44 3.14 -19.77
C THR A 239 5.82 3.47 -18.42
N ILE A 240 4.86 2.68 -17.95
CA ILE A 240 4.13 2.92 -16.69
C ILE A 240 4.85 2.30 -15.49
N ASN A 241 5.64 1.24 -15.67
CA ASN A 241 6.41 0.61 -14.60
C ASN A 241 7.43 1.59 -14.00
N LYS A 242 7.20 2.02 -12.76
CA LYS A 242 8.16 2.83 -11.99
C LYS A 242 9.34 2.01 -11.47
N LYS A 243 9.07 0.73 -11.13
CA LYS A 243 10.08 -0.24 -10.74
C LYS A 243 10.23 -1.24 -11.87
N LEU A 244 11.47 -1.46 -12.31
CA LEU A 244 11.84 -2.35 -13.42
C LEU A 244 12.48 -3.67 -12.95
N LEU A 245 12.48 -3.91 -11.64
CA LEU A 245 12.86 -5.20 -11.07
C LEU A 245 11.61 -6.01 -10.83
N ALA A 246 11.56 -7.21 -11.39
CA ALA A 246 10.55 -8.19 -11.06
C ALA A 246 10.71 -8.59 -9.60
N THR A 247 9.62 -8.55 -8.85
CA THR A 247 9.55 -9.05 -7.48
C THR A 247 8.44 -10.08 -7.44
N PRO A 248 8.60 -11.21 -6.73
CA PRO A 248 7.54 -12.21 -6.68
C PRO A 248 6.22 -11.55 -6.33
N GLY A 249 5.18 -11.80 -7.16
CA GLY A 249 3.89 -11.16 -6.99
C GLY A 249 3.36 -11.30 -5.55
N VAL A 250 2.51 -10.37 -5.10
CA VAL A 250 1.91 -10.40 -3.76
C VAL A 250 1.33 -11.78 -3.52
N MET A 251 1.99 -12.55 -2.65
CA MET A 251 1.56 -13.88 -2.30
C MET A 251 0.42 -13.72 -1.33
N TRP A 252 -0.81 -13.67 -1.84
CA TRP A 252 -1.96 -13.94 -1.01
C TRP A 252 -1.85 -15.43 -0.65
N SER A 253 -1.33 -15.69 0.54
CA SER A 253 -1.36 -17.04 1.11
C SER A 253 -2.81 -17.52 1.16
N PRO A 254 -3.10 -18.84 1.16
CA PRO A 254 -4.46 -19.33 1.37
C PRO A 254 -5.17 -18.65 2.55
N GLU A 255 -4.43 -18.34 3.62
CA GLU A 255 -4.91 -17.61 4.79
C GLU A 255 -5.19 -16.14 4.50
N THR A 256 -4.38 -15.48 3.66
CA THR A 256 -4.60 -14.08 3.27
C THR A 256 -5.78 -13.96 2.31
N THR A 257 -5.93 -14.91 1.39
CA THR A 257 -7.12 -15.03 0.51
C THR A 257 -8.36 -15.35 1.34
N LYS A 258 -8.27 -16.27 2.32
CA LYS A 258 -9.36 -16.57 3.25
C LYS A 258 -9.75 -15.34 4.07
N LYS A 259 -8.79 -14.62 4.66
CA LYS A 259 -9.04 -13.36 5.38
C LYS A 259 -9.62 -12.27 4.48
N HIS A 260 -9.25 -12.23 3.21
CA HIS A 260 -9.87 -11.34 2.23
C HIS A 260 -11.33 -11.70 2.00
N LEU A 261 -11.61 -12.98 1.73
CA LEU A 261 -12.95 -13.50 1.52
C LEU A 261 -13.82 -13.29 2.77
N GLU A 262 -13.31 -13.57 3.96
CA GLU A 262 -13.94 -13.28 5.25
C GLU A 262 -14.22 -11.77 5.39
N LYS A 263 -13.25 -10.90 5.15
CA LYS A 263 -13.44 -9.44 5.20
C LYS A 263 -14.46 -8.90 4.18
N VAL A 264 -14.56 -9.55 3.02
CA VAL A 264 -15.52 -9.23 1.95
C VAL A 264 -16.88 -9.87 2.22
N ALA A 265 -16.97 -10.89 3.08
CA ALA A 265 -18.21 -11.57 3.46
C ALA A 265 -18.76 -11.14 4.84
N ASN A 266 -18.00 -10.38 5.63
CA ASN A 266 -18.43 -9.96 6.96
C ASN A 266 -19.56 -8.92 6.88
N PRO A 267 -20.78 -9.26 7.32
CA PRO A 267 -21.90 -8.34 7.27
C PRO A 267 -21.64 -7.13 8.17
N VAL A 268 -22.15 -5.98 7.76
CA VAL A 268 -22.12 -4.75 8.58
C VAL A 268 -23.54 -4.37 8.94
N TYR A 269 -23.76 -4.17 10.23
CA TYR A 269 -25.03 -3.80 10.82
C TYR A 269 -25.04 -2.28 11.05
N ALA A 270 -26.06 -1.60 10.52
CA ALA A 270 -26.24 -0.17 10.72
C ALA A 270 -27.44 0.08 11.64
N TYR A 271 -27.19 0.76 12.75
CA TYR A 271 -28.17 1.07 13.77
C TYR A 271 -28.49 2.55 13.79
N ARG A 272 -29.75 2.89 14.05
CA ARG A 272 -30.18 4.25 14.38
C ARG A 272 -30.28 4.39 15.89
N LYS A 273 -29.75 5.49 16.42
CA LYS A 273 -29.94 5.89 17.80
C LYS A 273 -31.22 6.70 17.93
N GLU A 274 -32.18 6.18 18.66
CA GLU A 274 -33.44 6.86 18.98
C GLU A 274 -33.24 7.92 20.09
N ALA A 275 -34.26 8.74 20.30
CA ALA A 275 -34.22 9.86 21.27
C ALA A 275 -34.02 9.39 22.72
N ASP A 276 -34.55 8.22 23.06
CA ASP A 276 -34.38 7.52 24.36
C ASP A 276 -33.02 6.83 24.50
N GLY A 277 -32.17 6.90 23.48
CA GLY A 277 -30.86 6.25 23.43
C GLY A 277 -30.90 4.78 23.00
N LYS A 278 -32.08 4.22 22.70
CA LYS A 278 -32.22 2.86 22.20
C LYS A 278 -31.62 2.74 20.80
N MET A 279 -31.04 1.57 20.53
CA MET A 279 -30.46 1.24 19.23
C MET A 279 -31.42 0.35 18.44
N VAL A 280 -31.77 0.81 17.25
CA VAL A 280 -32.64 0.08 16.31
C VAL A 280 -31.81 -0.32 15.09
N LEU A 281 -31.75 -1.61 14.77
CA LEU A 281 -31.11 -2.11 13.55
C LEU A 281 -31.96 -1.72 12.34
N ILE A 282 -31.39 -0.92 11.43
CA ILE A 282 -32.11 -0.37 10.27
C ILE A 282 -31.58 -0.84 8.92
N GLN A 283 -30.38 -1.41 8.84
CA GLN A 283 -29.84 -1.96 7.59
C GLN A 283 -28.76 -3.01 7.85
N ILE A 284 -28.69 -4.03 6.98
CA ILE A 284 -27.63 -5.04 6.99
C ILE A 284 -26.95 -5.02 5.63
N PHE A 285 -25.67 -4.69 5.61
CA PHE A 285 -24.85 -4.72 4.42
C PHE A 285 -24.11 -6.06 4.33
N PRO A 286 -23.98 -6.65 3.14
CA PRO A 286 -23.28 -7.94 2.97
C PRO A 286 -21.76 -7.81 3.20
N SER A 287 -21.22 -6.60 3.23
CA SER A 287 -19.79 -6.36 3.48
C SER A 287 -19.48 -4.95 3.93
N THR A 288 -18.32 -4.78 4.56
CA THR A 288 -17.72 -3.46 4.88
C THR A 288 -17.62 -2.53 3.67
N ARG A 289 -17.41 -3.09 2.48
CA ARG A 289 -17.31 -2.35 1.23
C ARG A 289 -18.69 -1.95 0.70
N ALA A 290 -19.70 -2.81 0.87
CA ALA A 290 -21.07 -2.54 0.43
C ALA A 290 -21.62 -1.28 1.12
N VAL A 291 -21.32 -1.05 2.40
CA VAL A 291 -21.74 0.16 3.13
C VAL A 291 -21.45 1.44 2.34
N GLY A 292 -20.19 1.66 1.95
CA GLY A 292 -19.78 2.89 1.29
C GLY A 292 -20.19 3.00 -0.17
N LEU A 293 -20.34 1.86 -0.87
CA LEU A 293 -20.82 1.83 -2.25
C LEU A 293 -22.32 2.13 -2.32
N SER A 294 -23.11 1.53 -1.43
CA SER A 294 -24.57 1.67 -1.39
C SER A 294 -25.06 3.08 -1.08
N ILE A 295 -24.19 3.97 -0.57
CA ILE A 295 -24.52 5.37 -0.23
C ILE A 295 -23.61 6.40 -0.93
N GLU A 296 -22.86 5.97 -1.96
CA GLU A 296 -21.98 6.84 -2.77
C GLU A 296 -20.88 7.59 -1.98
N LYS A 297 -20.46 7.07 -0.81
CA LYS A 297 -19.38 7.66 0.02
C LYS A 297 -18.01 7.01 -0.19
N GLY A 298 -17.93 6.04 -1.11
CA GLY A 298 -16.69 5.35 -1.50
C GLY A 298 -16.27 4.25 -0.53
N LYS A 299 -15.36 3.37 -0.99
CA LYS A 299 -14.98 2.12 -0.30
C LYS A 299 -14.34 2.30 1.09
N SER A 300 -13.79 3.47 1.39
CA SER A 300 -13.12 3.76 2.67
C SER A 300 -14.05 4.33 3.74
N PHE A 301 -15.33 4.57 3.42
CA PHE A 301 -16.27 5.24 4.31
C PHE A 301 -16.40 4.54 5.67
N PHE A 302 -16.72 3.24 5.67
CA PHE A 302 -16.85 2.46 6.89
C PHE A 302 -15.56 2.44 7.73
N CYS A 303 -14.41 2.16 7.11
CA CYS A 303 -13.12 2.16 7.81
C CYS A 303 -12.80 3.53 8.44
N ASN A 304 -13.17 4.63 7.78
CA ASN A 304 -12.98 5.97 8.32
C ASN A 304 -13.89 6.26 9.52
N ILE A 305 -15.13 5.76 9.52
CA ILE A 305 -16.04 5.91 10.67
C ILE A 305 -15.54 5.08 11.85
N ILE A 306 -15.19 3.82 11.62
CA ILE A 306 -14.64 2.95 12.68
C ILE A 306 -13.39 3.57 13.30
N SER A 307 -12.41 3.99 12.48
CA SER A 307 -11.14 4.52 13.00
C SER A 307 -11.22 5.90 13.65
N ARG A 308 -12.17 6.77 13.25
CA ARG A 308 -12.20 8.18 13.71
C ARG A 308 -13.26 8.45 14.77
N THR A 309 -14.35 7.70 14.74
CA THR A 309 -15.52 7.94 15.58
C THR A 309 -16.06 6.66 16.19
N ASN A 310 -15.23 5.59 16.20
CA ASN A 310 -15.58 4.31 16.79
C ASN A 310 -16.95 3.79 16.34
N GLY A 311 -17.22 3.83 15.02
CA GLY A 311 -18.48 3.35 14.45
C GLY A 311 -19.58 4.41 14.35
N TRP A 312 -19.44 5.57 15.00
CA TRP A 312 -20.48 6.60 15.00
C TRP A 312 -20.43 7.53 13.79
N TYR A 313 -21.55 7.66 13.10
CA TYR A 313 -21.75 8.66 12.07
C TYR A 313 -22.72 9.73 12.57
N LYS A 314 -22.18 10.94 12.78
CA LYS A 314 -22.94 12.14 13.20
C LYS A 314 -23.74 11.92 14.50
N ASP A 315 -23.27 11.03 15.37
CA ASP A 315 -23.92 10.66 16.65
C ASP A 315 -25.36 10.14 16.52
N LYS A 316 -25.76 9.77 15.30
CA LYS A 316 -27.13 9.33 14.96
C LYS A 316 -27.18 7.93 14.38
N LEU A 317 -26.16 7.55 13.62
CA LEU A 317 -26.00 6.19 13.12
C LEU A 317 -24.78 5.53 13.74
N TYR A 318 -24.89 4.25 14.05
CA TYR A 318 -23.78 3.42 14.52
C TYR A 318 -23.59 2.25 13.56
N PHE A 319 -22.35 2.02 13.14
CA PHE A 319 -21.99 0.91 12.27
C PHE A 319 -21.13 -0.09 13.04
N SER A 320 -21.47 -1.36 12.95
CA SER A 320 -20.79 -2.46 13.64
C SER A 320 -20.60 -3.65 12.71
N ASP A 321 -19.47 -4.35 12.86
CA ASP A 321 -19.21 -5.65 12.24
C ASP A 321 -19.70 -6.83 13.10
N VAL A 322 -20.21 -6.55 14.30
CA VAL A 322 -20.86 -7.49 15.21
C VAL A 322 -22.30 -7.06 15.47
N GLU A 323 -23.25 -7.98 15.39
CA GLU A 323 -24.66 -7.70 15.71
C GLU A 323 -24.82 -7.40 17.21
N LEU A 324 -25.41 -6.26 17.55
CA LEU A 324 -25.73 -5.90 18.93
C LEU A 324 -26.86 -6.79 19.47
N GLU A 325 -26.61 -7.45 20.60
CA GLU A 325 -27.60 -8.23 21.31
C GLU A 325 -28.78 -7.34 21.75
N ASN A 326 -30.01 -7.86 21.59
CA ASN A 326 -31.26 -7.21 22.00
C ASN A 326 -31.61 -5.88 21.30
N ALA A 327 -30.95 -5.54 20.19
CA ALA A 327 -31.37 -4.42 19.37
C ALA A 327 -32.71 -4.71 18.67
N GLU A 328 -33.63 -3.74 18.72
CA GLU A 328 -34.90 -3.83 17.98
C GLU A 328 -34.61 -3.81 16.47
N LYS A 329 -35.34 -4.62 15.70
CA LYS A 329 -35.12 -4.74 14.25
C LYS A 329 -36.22 -4.02 13.49
N ASN A 330 -35.84 -3.00 12.72
CA ASN A 330 -36.73 -2.30 11.80
C ASN A 330 -35.96 -2.05 10.48
N ILE A 331 -35.76 -3.11 9.70
CA ILE A 331 -34.94 -3.07 8.49
C ILE A 331 -35.63 -2.22 7.43
N LEU A 332 -34.95 -1.16 7.02
CA LEU A 332 -35.40 -0.23 6.00
C LEU A 332 -34.93 -0.68 4.61
N SER A 333 -35.65 -0.26 3.57
CA SER A 333 -35.16 -0.37 2.21
C SER A 333 -33.87 0.44 2.02
N LEU A 334 -33.08 0.07 1.01
CA LEU A 334 -31.85 0.81 0.71
C LEU A 334 -32.11 2.28 0.38
N LEU A 335 -33.23 2.58 -0.30
CA LEU A 335 -33.62 3.95 -0.66
C LEU A 335 -33.91 4.80 0.59
N GLU A 336 -34.66 4.26 1.56
CA GLU A 336 -34.95 4.92 2.84
C GLU A 336 -33.67 5.15 3.65
N PHE A 337 -32.78 4.16 3.69
CA PHE A 337 -31.49 4.30 4.35
C PHE A 337 -30.62 5.41 3.72
N ILE A 338 -30.56 5.46 2.38
CA ILE A 338 -29.83 6.52 1.66
C ILE A 338 -30.39 7.89 2.00
N GLN A 339 -31.72 8.02 2.09
CA GLN A 339 -32.38 9.27 2.45
C GLN A 339 -31.96 9.75 3.86
N ILE A 340 -31.95 8.86 4.85
CA ILE A 340 -31.46 9.16 6.20
C ILE A 340 -30.00 9.63 6.17
N VAL A 341 -29.13 8.95 5.42
CA VAL A 341 -27.71 9.33 5.32
C VAL A 341 -27.55 10.70 4.63
N LYS A 342 -28.36 11.02 3.63
CA LYS A 342 -28.37 12.34 2.96
C LYS A 342 -28.81 13.45 3.92
N GLU A 343 -29.83 13.21 4.73
CA GLU A 343 -30.29 14.14 5.77
C GLU A 343 -29.19 14.36 6.83
N LEU A 344 -28.53 13.30 7.30
CA LEU A 344 -27.43 13.44 8.26
C LEU A 344 -26.20 14.12 7.66
N ALA A 345 -25.98 13.99 6.36
CA ALA A 345 -24.90 14.68 5.65
C ALA A 345 -25.15 16.18 5.55
N SER A 346 -26.43 16.62 5.45
CA SER A 346 -26.80 18.04 5.38
C SER A 346 -26.66 18.76 6.73
N ILE A 347 -26.65 18.00 7.85
CA ILE A 347 -26.31 18.53 9.17
C ILE A 347 -24.85 19.00 9.15
N LYS A 348 -24.66 20.33 9.09
CA LYS A 348 -23.33 20.95 9.24
C LYS A 348 -22.73 20.45 10.55
N LYS A 349 -21.52 19.89 10.48
CA LYS A 349 -20.75 19.58 11.70
C LYS A 349 -20.64 20.90 12.48
N LYS A 350 -20.95 20.91 13.79
CA LYS A 350 -20.20 21.78 14.71
C LYS A 350 -18.75 21.36 14.52
N ASP A 351 -17.99 22.17 13.81
CA ASP A 351 -16.63 21.81 13.43
C ASP A 351 -15.78 21.87 14.69
N PRO A 352 -15.26 20.74 15.22
CA PRO A 352 -14.36 20.76 16.37
C PRO A 352 -13.01 21.40 16.03
N THR A 353 -12.83 21.95 14.81
CA THR A 353 -11.64 22.67 14.36
C THR A 353 -11.81 24.17 14.19
N ARG A 354 -13.02 24.74 14.45
CA ARG A 354 -13.17 26.19 14.65
C ARG A 354 -12.67 26.55 16.05
N VAL A 355 -11.36 26.58 16.19
CA VAL A 355 -10.70 27.10 17.39
C VAL A 355 -10.30 28.53 17.11
N ARG A 356 -10.70 29.46 17.98
CA ARG A 356 -10.29 30.85 17.86
C ARG A 356 -8.80 30.94 18.18
N VAL A 357 -8.08 31.76 17.44
CA VAL A 357 -6.62 31.86 17.57
C VAL A 357 -6.28 33.32 17.84
N ARG A 358 -5.63 33.57 18.96
CA ARG A 358 -5.00 34.86 19.22
C ARG A 358 -3.61 34.84 18.60
N VAL A 359 -3.32 35.86 17.80
CA VAL A 359 -2.00 36.13 17.25
C VAL A 359 -1.46 37.39 17.93
N THR A 360 -0.27 37.28 18.51
CA THR A 360 0.46 38.43 19.06
C THR A 360 1.72 38.66 18.24
N ASP A 361 1.85 39.85 17.65
CA ASP A 361 3.12 40.30 17.08
C ASP A 361 3.99 40.86 18.20
N ILE A 362 5.05 40.13 18.56
CA ILE A 362 5.89 40.51 19.71
C ILE A 362 6.79 41.72 19.43
N ILE A 363 6.92 42.15 18.16
CA ILE A 363 7.72 43.33 17.80
C ILE A 363 6.88 44.60 17.93
N THR A 364 5.61 44.55 17.49
CA THR A 364 4.71 45.72 17.51
C THR A 364 3.80 45.76 18.73
N GLY A 365 3.64 44.64 19.44
CA GLY A 365 2.70 44.48 20.54
C GLY A 365 1.24 44.29 20.09
N GLU A 366 0.98 44.23 18.79
CA GLU A 366 -0.38 44.12 18.27
C GLU A 366 -0.97 42.72 18.49
N VAL A 367 -2.21 42.67 18.96
CA VAL A 367 -2.95 41.43 19.23
C VAL A 367 -4.20 41.36 18.35
N ARG A 368 -4.34 40.28 17.58
CA ARG A 368 -5.53 40.02 16.75
C ARG A 368 -6.11 38.65 17.07
N ILE A 369 -7.43 38.53 17.01
CA ILE A 369 -8.15 37.27 17.24
C ILE A 369 -8.82 36.84 15.93
N HIS A 370 -8.56 35.61 15.53
CA HIS A 370 -9.09 35.02 14.30
C HIS A 370 -9.99 33.84 14.62
N ASP A 371 -11.03 33.65 13.81
CA ASP A 371 -12.01 32.57 13.99
C ASP A 371 -11.49 31.19 13.57
N SER A 372 -10.30 31.12 12.98
CA SER A 372 -9.62 29.87 12.65
C SER A 372 -8.14 30.08 12.31
N MET A 373 -7.34 29.02 12.42
CA MET A 373 -5.95 29.00 11.90
C MET A 373 -5.87 29.28 10.38
N CYS A 374 -6.93 29.01 9.62
CA CYS A 374 -6.95 29.25 8.18
C CYS A 374 -7.01 30.76 7.86
N SER A 375 -7.76 31.51 8.67
CA SER A 375 -7.79 32.98 8.61
C SER A 375 -6.41 33.55 8.94
N VAL A 376 -5.77 33.06 10.00
CA VAL A 376 -4.38 33.43 10.35
C VAL A 376 -3.41 33.18 9.20
N ALA A 377 -3.47 31.99 8.58
CA ALA A 377 -2.59 31.61 7.48
C ALA A 377 -2.78 32.50 6.24
N THR A 378 -4.02 32.93 5.97
CA THR A 378 -4.35 33.78 4.82
C THR A 378 -3.85 35.21 5.02
N GLU A 379 -4.04 35.76 6.22
CA GLU A 379 -3.66 37.15 6.52
C GLU A 379 -2.15 37.33 6.70
N ILE A 380 -1.51 36.39 7.39
CA ILE A 380 -0.07 36.45 7.70
C ILE A 380 0.78 35.75 6.61
N GLY A 381 0.13 35.09 5.65
CA GLY A 381 0.81 34.40 4.54
C GLY A 381 1.65 33.20 5.00
N ILE A 382 1.08 32.34 5.83
CA ILE A 382 1.76 31.18 6.43
C ILE A 382 1.33 29.89 5.72
N ASP A 383 2.28 29.00 5.44
CA ASP A 383 1.95 27.63 5.01
C ASP A 383 1.40 26.83 6.21
N HIS A 384 0.11 26.51 6.11
CA HIS A 384 -0.74 25.86 7.12
C HIS A 384 -0.21 24.49 7.59
N LYS A 385 0.79 23.92 6.91
CA LYS A 385 1.40 22.63 7.27
C LYS A 385 2.30 22.69 8.50
N GLY A 386 2.83 23.86 8.88
CA GLY A 386 3.83 23.99 9.94
C GLY A 386 3.30 24.11 11.38
N ILE A 387 2.02 24.46 11.55
CA ILE A 387 1.43 24.76 12.87
C ILE A 387 0.43 23.65 13.23
N ARG A 388 0.94 22.43 13.46
CA ARG A 388 0.10 21.31 13.91
C ARG A 388 0.22 21.14 15.41
N LYS A 389 -0.87 21.48 16.10
CA LYS A 389 -1.34 20.94 17.39
C LYS A 389 -0.24 20.43 18.33
N LYS A 390 0.40 21.34 19.05
CA LYS A 390 0.84 21.06 20.43
C LYS A 390 0.48 22.28 21.26
N SER A 391 -0.40 22.08 22.23
CA SER A 391 -0.89 23.07 23.20
C SER A 391 0.19 23.54 24.18
N ASP A 392 1.47 23.55 23.78
CA ASP A 392 2.56 23.71 24.74
C ASP A 392 3.91 24.13 24.13
N THR A 393 3.93 24.82 22.99
CA THR A 393 5.19 25.33 22.44
C THR A 393 5.19 26.84 22.31
N SER A 394 5.92 27.49 23.22
CA SER A 394 6.41 28.88 23.24
C SER A 394 7.26 29.27 22.01
N LYS A 395 7.09 28.60 20.87
CA LYS A 395 7.89 28.84 19.66
C LYS A 395 7.24 29.94 18.82
N LEU A 396 7.86 31.11 18.85
CA LEU A 396 7.56 32.22 17.96
C LEU A 396 7.76 31.80 16.50
N TYR A 397 6.72 31.98 15.67
CA TYR A 397 6.83 31.78 14.23
C TYR A 397 7.60 32.95 13.60
N LYS A 398 8.60 32.62 12.79
CA LYS A 398 9.59 33.58 12.24
C LYS A 398 10.21 34.51 13.30
N ARG A 399 10.26 34.07 14.57
CA ARG A 399 10.72 34.88 15.72
C ARG A 399 9.92 36.18 15.95
N ARG A 400 8.69 36.28 15.42
CA ARG A 400 7.86 37.50 15.49
C ARG A 400 6.44 37.25 15.99
N TYR A 401 5.83 36.14 15.61
CA TYR A 401 4.42 35.89 15.92
C TYR A 401 4.26 34.79 16.96
N MET A 402 3.49 35.08 18.01
CA MET A 402 3.05 34.10 19.00
C MET A 402 1.61 33.71 18.69
N PHE A 403 1.30 32.41 18.76
CA PHE A 403 -0.03 31.87 18.52
C PHE A 403 -0.55 31.21 19.79
N GLU A 404 -1.72 31.66 20.24
CA GLU A 404 -2.45 31.05 21.35
C GLU A 404 -3.80 30.54 20.85
N ILE A 405 -4.10 29.29 21.17
CA ILE A 405 -5.39 28.68 20.88
C ILE A 405 -6.34 29.06 22.02
N LEU A 406 -7.45 29.73 21.68
CA LEU A 406 -8.49 30.12 22.63
C LEU A 406 -9.61 29.09 22.60
N ASP A 407 -9.97 28.57 23.77
CA ASP A 407 -11.10 27.64 23.95
C ASP A 407 -12.47 28.29 23.60
#